data_AF-A0AAV2SUN3-F1
#
_entry.id   AF-A0AAV2SUN3-F1
#
_cell.length_a   1.000
_cell.length_b   1.000
_cell.length_c   1.000
_cell.angle_alpha   90.00
_cell.angle_beta   90.00
_cell.angle_gamma   90.00
#
_symmetry.space_group_name_H-M   'P 1'
#
loop_
_entity.id
_entity.type
_entity.pdbx_description
1 polymer ?
#
loop_
_entity_poly.entity_id
_entity_poly.type
_entity_poly.pdbx_seq_one_letter_code
_entity_poly.pdbx_strand_id
1 'polypeptide(L)'
;RDTMLQALRCVIKPAGDKMSEDVRKSVVSTLTSLLNHEEDSTRLCAAGVLGVTISWLPPDELKAVVTQQLLDDNENNNWTIRHGRSAALFSSLKSAPSHVLNVANIDQV
;
A
#
# COMPACT_ATOMS: atom_id res chain seq x y z
N ARG A 1 -13.68 -9.59 -7.24
CA ARG A 1 -12.58 -9.41 -6.25
C ARG A 1 -12.64 -8.03 -5.62
N ASP A 2 -12.95 -7.02 -6.43
CA ASP A 2 -13.02 -5.60 -6.06
C ASP A 2 -13.97 -5.30 -4.89
N THR A 3 -15.15 -5.93 -4.84
CA THR A 3 -16.10 -5.78 -3.72
C THR A 3 -15.54 -6.32 -2.39
N MET A 4 -14.80 -7.42 -2.43
CA MET A 4 -14.14 -7.97 -1.23
C MET A 4 -12.99 -7.09 -0.77
N LEU A 5 -12.18 -6.55 -1.70
CA LEU A 5 -11.13 -5.58 -1.36
C LEU A 5 -11.72 -4.32 -0.74
N GLN A 6 -12.84 -3.84 -1.27
CA GLN A 6 -13.52 -2.68 -0.70
C GLN A 6 -14.07 -2.98 0.70
N ALA A 7 -14.66 -4.16 0.92
CA ALA A 7 -15.08 -4.59 2.26
C ALA A 7 -13.88 -4.68 3.23
N LEU A 8 -12.76 -5.26 2.78
CA LEU A 8 -11.52 -5.35 3.55
C LEU A 8 -11.01 -3.95 3.93
N ARG A 9 -11.04 -2.98 3.00
CA ARG A 9 -10.69 -1.58 3.28
C ARG A 9 -11.53 -1.01 4.42
N CYS A 10 -12.84 -1.25 4.40
CA CYS A 10 -13.77 -0.76 5.43
C CYS A 10 -13.51 -1.39 6.80
N VAL A 11 -12.96 -2.60 6.87
CA VAL A 11 -12.61 -3.28 8.13
C VAL A 11 -11.24 -2.85 8.65
N ILE A 12 -10.23 -2.76 7.78
CA ILE A 12 -8.87 -2.35 8.16
C ILE A 12 -8.85 -0.89 8.62
N LYS A 13 -9.62 -0.02 7.97
CA LYS A 13 -9.63 1.41 8.29
C LYS A 13 -9.93 1.72 9.78
N PRO A 14 -10.93 1.10 10.44
CA PRO A 14 -11.20 1.32 11.87
C PRO A 14 -10.53 0.33 12.84
N ALA A 15 -10.09 -0.85 12.38
CA ALA A 15 -9.66 -1.94 13.26
C ALA A 15 -8.29 -2.55 12.88
N GLY A 16 -7.49 -1.83 12.10
CA GLY A 16 -6.20 -2.32 11.64
C GLY A 16 -5.17 -2.52 12.76
N ASP A 17 -5.30 -1.82 13.88
CA ASP A 17 -4.44 -1.99 15.06
C ASP A 17 -4.56 -3.38 15.71
N LYS A 18 -5.71 -4.05 15.55
CA LYS A 18 -5.99 -5.37 16.13
C LYS A 18 -5.43 -6.53 15.29
N MET A 19 -4.82 -6.24 14.14
CA MET A 19 -4.27 -7.28 13.28
C MET A 19 -3.03 -7.89 13.91
N SER A 20 -3.04 -9.22 14.08
CA SER A 20 -1.83 -9.98 14.37
C SER A 20 -0.79 -9.77 13.26
N GLU A 21 0.48 -9.90 13.62
CA GLU A 21 1.61 -9.70 12.70
C GLU A 21 1.51 -10.57 11.43
N ASP A 22 1.20 -11.87 11.58
CA ASP A 22 1.07 -12.79 10.44
C ASP A 22 -0.03 -12.36 9.47
N VAL A 23 -1.18 -11.92 10.01
CA VAL A 23 -2.31 -11.45 9.20
C VAL A 23 -1.93 -10.17 8.46
N ARG A 24 -1.30 -9.22 9.15
CA ARG A 24 -0.84 -7.95 8.56
C ARG A 24 0.14 -8.19 7.42
N LYS A 25 1.17 -9.02 7.63
CA LYS A 25 2.17 -9.37 6.60
C LYS A 25 1.53 -10.06 5.40
N SER A 26 0.61 -11.00 5.64
CA SER A 26 -0.13 -11.69 4.58
C SER A 26 -0.99 -10.73 3.75
N VAL A 27 -1.68 -9.80 4.41
CA VAL A 27 -2.47 -8.74 3.75
C VAL A 27 -1.56 -7.87 2.89
N VAL A 28 -0.46 -7.35 3.43
CA VAL A 28 0.48 -6.50 2.68
C VAL A 28 1.06 -7.23 1.48
N SER A 29 1.50 -8.49 1.65
CA SER A 29 2.02 -9.32 0.57
C SER A 29 0.99 -9.52 -0.55
N THR A 30 -0.26 -9.83 -0.17
CA THR A 30 -1.36 -10.02 -1.12
C THR A 30 -1.67 -8.74 -1.88
N LEU A 31 -1.79 -7.61 -1.18
CA LEU A 31 -2.08 -6.32 -1.80
C LEU A 31 -0.97 -5.89 -2.76
N THR A 32 0.29 -6.09 -2.37
CA THR A 32 1.46 -5.78 -3.20
C THR A 32 1.46 -6.61 -4.49
N SER A 33 1.12 -7.90 -4.41
CA SER A 33 0.97 -8.74 -5.60
C SER A 33 -0.15 -8.24 -6.52
N LEU A 34 -1.24 -7.70 -5.96
CA LEU A 34 -2.38 -7.21 -6.72
C LEU A 34 -2.13 -5.84 -7.38
N LEU A 35 -1.13 -5.07 -6.96
CA LEU A 35 -0.73 -3.83 -7.63
C LEU A 35 -0.20 -4.07 -9.05
N ASN A 36 0.24 -5.29 -9.34
CA ASN A 36 0.79 -5.70 -10.64
C ASN A 36 -0.22 -6.48 -11.49
N HIS A 37 -1.49 -6.52 -11.07
CA HIS A 37 -2.53 -7.23 -11.79
C HIS A 37 -2.83 -6.56 -13.14
N GLU A 38 -3.24 -7.34 -14.14
CA GLU A 38 -3.52 -6.84 -15.50
C GLU A 38 -4.75 -5.91 -15.52
N GLU A 39 -5.77 -6.26 -14.74
CA GLU A 39 -6.99 -5.46 -14.59
C GLU A 39 -6.77 -4.21 -13.75
N ASP A 40 -7.16 -3.06 -14.30
CA ASP A 40 -7.02 -1.76 -13.66
C ASP A 40 -7.85 -1.62 -12.37
N SER A 41 -9.10 -2.09 -12.39
CA SER A 41 -9.99 -2.02 -11.22
C SER A 41 -9.41 -2.76 -10.02
N THR A 42 -8.82 -3.94 -10.24
CA THR A 42 -8.15 -4.72 -9.21
C THR A 42 -6.96 -3.95 -8.63
N ARG A 43 -6.13 -3.31 -9.46
CA ARG A 43 -5.00 -2.48 -8.99
C ARG A 43 -5.47 -1.32 -8.13
N LEU A 44 -6.49 -0.58 -8.58
CA LEU A 44 -7.04 0.57 -7.87
C LEU A 44 -7.66 0.17 -6.53
N CYS A 45 -8.38 -0.96 -6.48
CA CYS A 45 -8.91 -1.50 -5.23
C CYS A 45 -7.79 -1.89 -4.26
N ALA A 46 -6.76 -2.61 -4.74
CA ALA A 46 -5.61 -3.01 -3.91
C ALA A 46 -4.84 -1.80 -3.37
N ALA A 47 -4.57 -0.80 -4.21
CA ALA A 47 -4.00 0.49 -3.81
C ALA A 47 -4.85 1.20 -2.75
N GLY A 48 -6.18 1.15 -2.90
CA GLY A 48 -7.15 1.66 -1.94
C GLY A 48 -6.99 1.05 -0.55
N VAL A 49 -6.86 -0.27 -0.48
CA VAL A 49 -6.68 -1.01 0.78
C VAL A 49 -5.28 -0.75 1.35
N LEU A 50 -4.23 -0.84 0.53
CA LEU A 50 -2.86 -0.63 0.99
C LEU A 50 -2.68 0.76 1.61
N GLY A 51 -3.30 1.79 1.01
CA GLY A 51 -3.27 3.15 1.54
C GLY A 51 -3.87 3.31 2.94
N VAL A 52 -4.85 2.48 3.34
CA VAL A 52 -5.34 2.50 4.73
C VAL A 52 -4.56 1.55 5.65
N THR A 53 -3.94 0.51 5.09
CA THR A 53 -3.10 -0.43 5.84
C THR A 53 -1.82 0.22 6.34
N ILE A 54 -1.22 1.15 5.59
CA ILE A 54 0.04 1.81 5.97
C ILE A 54 -0.03 2.55 7.32
N SER A 55 -1.21 3.01 7.74
CA SER A 55 -1.43 3.67 9.03
C SER A 55 -1.23 2.74 10.23
N TRP A 56 -1.23 1.42 9.98
CA TRP A 56 -1.19 0.38 11.00
C TRP A 56 0.10 -0.45 10.92
N LEU A 57 1.02 -0.09 10.03
CA LEU A 57 2.30 -0.79 9.89
C LEU A 57 3.29 -0.32 10.95
N PRO A 58 4.06 -1.23 11.57
CA PRO A 58 5.21 -0.84 12.38
C PRO A 58 6.27 -0.15 11.50
N PRO A 59 7.18 0.65 12.09
CA PRO A 59 8.13 1.47 11.34
C PRO A 59 8.98 0.71 10.31
N ASP A 60 9.44 -0.49 10.64
CA ASP A 60 10.27 -1.31 9.75
C ASP A 60 9.50 -1.78 8.51
N GLU A 61 8.28 -2.28 8.70
CA GLU A 61 7.40 -2.72 7.61
C GLU A 61 6.95 -1.52 6.76
N LEU A 62 6.62 -0.39 7.41
CA LEU A 62 6.23 0.83 6.73
C LEU A 62 7.36 1.34 5.82
N LYS A 63 8.60 1.38 6.32
CA LYS A 63 9.76 1.81 5.53
C LYS A 63 9.93 0.92 4.29
N ALA A 64 9.87 -0.41 4.47
CA ALA A 64 10.00 -1.34 3.36
C ALA A 64 8.89 -1.14 2.31
N VAL A 65 7.62 -1.03 2.72
CA VAL A 65 6.50 -0.84 1.79
C VAL A 65 6.62 0.48 1.04
N VAL A 66 6.91 1.59 1.73
CA VAL A 66 7.02 2.90 1.10
C VAL A 66 8.18 2.96 0.10
N THR A 67 9.37 2.51 0.50
CA THR A 67 10.55 2.54 -0.38
C THR A 67 10.41 1.59 -1.57
N GLN A 68 9.98 0.35 -1.35
CA GLN A 68 9.98 -0.68 -2.39
C GLN A 68 8.74 -0.68 -3.28
N GLN A 69 7.61 -0.19 -2.78
CA GLN A 69 6.33 -0.24 -3.51
C GLN A 69 5.79 1.13 -3.88
N LEU A 70 6.01 2.18 -3.08
CA LEU A 70 5.45 3.50 -3.39
C LEU A 70 6.44 4.41 -4.12
N LEU A 71 7.72 4.37 -3.74
CA LEU A 71 8.74 5.30 -4.22
C LEU A 71 9.74 4.67 -5.20
N ASP A 72 9.64 3.37 -5.48
CA ASP A 72 10.51 2.71 -6.47
C ASP A 72 10.19 3.22 -7.89
N ASP A 73 11.11 4.02 -8.41
CA ASP A 73 11.04 4.78 -9.65
C ASP A 73 11.70 4.10 -10.86
N ASN A 74 12.00 2.80 -10.75
CA ASN A 74 12.67 2.06 -11.83
C ASN A 74 11.94 2.17 -13.18
N GLU A 75 12.56 2.90 -14.12
CA GLU A 75 12.02 3.21 -15.44
C GLU A 75 11.83 1.99 -16.33
N ASN A 76 12.55 0.89 -16.05
CA ASN A 76 12.43 -0.36 -16.78
C ASN A 76 11.17 -1.16 -16.40
N ASN A 77 10.45 -0.73 -15.37
CA ASN A 77 9.21 -1.39 -14.96
C ASN A 77 8.10 -1.19 -16.00
N ASN A 78 7.29 -2.25 -16.17
CA ASN A 78 6.07 -2.18 -16.96
C ASN A 78 5.20 -0.99 -16.50
N TRP A 79 4.58 -0.29 -17.45
CA TRP A 79 3.70 0.85 -17.15
C TRP A 79 2.56 0.47 -16.19
N THR A 80 2.08 -0.79 -16.22
CA THR A 80 1.02 -1.27 -15.32
C THR A 80 1.48 -1.30 -13.85
N ILE A 81 2.72 -1.71 -13.61
CA ILE A 81 3.35 -1.71 -12.28
C ILE A 81 3.47 -0.27 -11.78
N ARG A 82 4.02 0.62 -12.62
CA ARG A 82 4.16 2.05 -12.29
C ARG A 82 2.81 2.70 -12.00
N HIS A 83 1.79 2.36 -12.76
CA HIS A 83 0.42 2.83 -12.53
C HIS A 83 -0.13 2.34 -11.18
N GLY A 84 -0.04 1.03 -10.88
CA GLY A 84 -0.52 0.47 -9.61
C GLY A 84 0.18 1.09 -8.39
N ARG A 85 1.50 1.27 -8.47
CA ARG A 85 2.29 1.94 -7.42
C ARG A 85 1.94 3.41 -7.26
N SER A 86 1.73 4.13 -8.36
CA SER A 86 1.27 5.53 -8.33
C SER A 86 -0.11 5.66 -7.69
N ALA A 87 -1.02 4.74 -7.98
CA ALA A 87 -2.33 4.68 -7.33
C ALA A 87 -2.22 4.38 -5.83
N ALA A 88 -1.31 3.48 -5.45
CA ALA A 88 -1.02 3.18 -4.05
C ALA A 88 -0.45 4.41 -3.33
N LEU A 89 0.51 5.12 -3.94
CA LEU A 89 1.06 6.36 -3.42
C LEU A 89 -0.01 7.43 -3.20
N PHE A 90 -0.87 7.65 -4.19
CA PHE A 90 -1.99 8.58 -4.05
C PHE A 90 -2.93 8.19 -2.89
N SER A 91 -3.31 6.91 -2.80
CA SER A 91 -4.20 6.41 -1.74
C SER A 91 -3.59 6.53 -0.34
N SER A 92 -2.29 6.25 -0.23
CA SER A 92 -1.50 6.38 1.00
C SER A 92 -1.40 7.83 1.45
N LEU A 93 -1.08 8.76 0.54
CA LEU A 93 -1.04 10.20 0.84
C LEU A 93 -2.42 10.73 1.26
N LYS A 94 -3.49 10.22 0.67
CA LYS A 94 -4.86 10.59 1.06
C LYS A 94 -5.23 10.09 2.46
N SER A 95 -4.69 8.95 2.88
CA SER A 95 -5.13 8.26 4.11
C SER A 95 -4.22 8.52 5.30
N ALA A 96 -2.90 8.58 5.09
CA ALA A 96 -1.88 8.78 6.11
C ALA A 96 -0.66 9.54 5.55
N PRO A 97 -0.82 10.83 5.23
CA PRO A 97 0.25 11.63 4.63
C PRO A 97 1.50 11.71 5.52
N SER A 98 1.32 11.82 6.84
CA SER A 98 2.44 11.89 7.80
C SER A 98 3.33 10.64 7.79
N HIS A 99 2.77 9.47 7.56
CA HIS A 99 3.52 8.20 7.54
C HIS A 99 4.41 8.13 6.31
N VAL A 100 3.87 8.49 5.14
CA VAL A 100 4.61 8.52 3.88
C VAL A 100 5.72 9.59 3.94
N LEU A 101 5.40 10.80 4.40
CA LEU A 101 6.36 11.89 4.48
C LEU A 101 7.48 11.62 5.48
N ASN A 102 7.17 10.98 6.62
CA ASN A 102 8.20 10.63 7.60
C ASN A 102 9.22 9.66 7.00
N VAL A 103 8.77 8.60 6.30
CA VAL A 103 9.69 7.68 5.64
C VAL A 103 10.50 8.37 4.54
N ALA A 104 9.88 9.19 3.71
CA ALA A 104 10.56 9.88 2.61
C ALA A 104 11.66 10.86 3.11
N ASN A 105 11.51 11.40 4.32
CA ASN A 105 12.47 12.35 4.89
C ASN A 105 13.67 11.65 5.57
N ILE A 106 13.53 10.38 5.98
CA ILE A 106 14.59 9.64 6.68
C ILE A 106 15.75 9.27 5.74
N ASP A 107 15.55 9.22 4.43
CA ASP A 107 16.62 8.96 3.45
C ASP A 107 17.33 10.27 2.97
N GLN A 108 17.06 11.43 3.60
CA GLN A 108 17.71 12.72 3.33
C GLN A 108 18.74 13.15 4.41
N VAL A 109 19.06 12.30 5.40
CA VAL A 109 20.07 12.56 6.46
C VAL A 109 21.21 11.55 6.40
#